data_AF-A0A419HPS7-F1
#
_entry.id   AF-A0A419HPS7-F1
#
_cell.length_a   1.000
_cell.length_b   1.000
_cell.length_c   1.000
_cell.angle_alpha   90.00
_cell.angle_beta   90.00
_cell.angle_gamma   90.00
#
_symmetry.space_group_name_H-M   'P 1'
#
loop_
_entity.id
_entity.type
_entity.pdbx_description
1 polymer ?
#
loop_
_entity_poly.entity_id
_entity_poly.type
_entity_poly.pdbx_seq_one_letter_code
_entity_poly.pdbx_strand_id
1 'polypeptide(L)'
;MQDVSAVDEFVRVSSRLTGFDPGELQATGMADRYHDLVVTEVTERRYRRLAVTVLEAGGDPPAVDDPHLLDLARAVTHLWYVGVWPGLPPSAEAYVVSPRSYAQGLVWKTFHGAPPGTVAPGFGSWARPPRRAMPT
;
A
#
# COMPACT_ATOMS: atom_id res chain seq x y z
N MET A 1 16.36 6.30 15.25
CA MET A 1 15.11 6.22 16.03
C MET A 1 14.08 6.93 15.19
N GLN A 2 13.37 6.19 14.33
CA GLN A 2 12.31 6.78 13.52
C GLN A 2 11.25 7.36 14.44
N ASP A 3 10.70 8.50 14.05
CA ASP A 3 9.61 9.13 14.78
C ASP A 3 8.36 8.26 14.59
N VAL A 4 7.97 7.54 15.64
CA VAL A 4 6.80 6.66 15.65
C VAL A 4 5.55 7.42 15.18
N SER A 5 5.48 8.73 15.44
CA SER A 5 4.35 9.57 15.01
C SER A 5 4.27 9.75 13.48
N ALA A 6 5.41 9.76 12.78
CA ALA A 6 5.45 9.90 11.32
C ALA A 6 5.01 8.62 10.62
N VAL A 7 5.42 7.45 11.13
CA VAL A 7 4.99 6.16 10.59
C VAL A 7 3.49 5.95 10.86
N ASP A 8 2.99 6.34 12.04
CA ASP A 8 1.57 6.28 12.35
C ASP A 8 0.73 7.19 11.44
N GLU A 9 1.21 8.40 11.13
CA GLU A 9 0.59 9.27 10.12
C GLU A 9 0.56 8.59 8.75
N PHE A 10 1.68 8.01 8.32
CA PHE A 10 1.77 7.30 7.05
C PHE A 10 0.77 6.15 6.95
N VAL A 11 0.61 5.37 8.01
CA VAL A 11 -0.40 4.32 8.05
C VAL A 11 -1.79 4.93 7.94
N ARG A 12 -2.12 5.97 8.70
CA ARG A 12 -3.46 6.58 8.65
C ARG A 12 -3.81 7.09 7.25
N VAL A 13 -2.86 7.72 6.56
CA VAL A 13 -3.00 8.14 5.16
C VAL A 13 -3.20 6.91 4.27
N SER A 14 -2.36 5.89 4.42
CA SER A 14 -2.42 4.65 3.63
C SER A 14 -3.72 3.88 3.82
N SER A 15 -4.28 3.87 5.02
CA SER A 15 -5.57 3.26 5.35
C SER A 15 -6.69 3.93 4.56
N ARG A 16 -6.70 5.27 4.51
CA ARG A 16 -7.66 6.02 3.69
C ARG A 16 -7.51 5.72 2.20
N LEU A 17 -6.28 5.60 1.70
CA LEU A 17 -6.01 5.36 0.28
C LEU A 17 -6.31 3.91 -0.18
N THR A 18 -6.26 2.94 0.73
CA THR A 18 -6.38 1.51 0.40
C THR A 18 -7.70 0.89 0.86
N GLY A 19 -8.37 1.52 1.83
CA GLY A 19 -9.57 0.97 2.48
C GLY A 19 -9.29 -0.13 3.51
N PHE A 20 -8.02 -0.48 3.77
CA PHE A 20 -7.64 -1.44 4.81
C PHE A 20 -7.48 -0.75 6.18
N ASP A 21 -7.76 -1.50 7.24
CA ASP A 21 -7.61 -0.99 8.62
C ASP A 21 -6.12 -0.72 8.95
N PRO A 22 -5.81 0.34 9.75
CA PRO A 22 -4.44 0.58 10.20
C PRO A 22 -3.77 -0.65 10.80
N GLY A 23 -4.43 -1.38 11.71
CA GLY A 23 -3.87 -2.60 12.30
C GLY A 23 -3.49 -3.66 11.25
N GLU A 24 -4.26 -3.78 10.17
CA GLU A 24 -3.96 -4.70 9.08
C GLU A 24 -2.75 -4.28 8.24
N LEU A 25 -2.55 -2.98 8.06
CA LEU A 25 -1.37 -2.41 7.39
C LEU A 25 -0.12 -2.62 8.25
N GLN A 26 -0.20 -2.37 9.55
CA GLN A 26 0.89 -2.59 10.51
C GLN A 26 1.30 -4.05 10.54
N ALA A 27 0.32 -4.96 10.55
CA ALA A 27 0.55 -6.39 10.62
C ALA A 27 1.34 -6.96 9.43
N THR A 28 1.43 -6.24 8.30
CA THR A 28 2.31 -6.63 7.18
C THR A 28 3.81 -6.57 7.57
N GLY A 29 4.15 -5.72 8.55
CA GLY A 29 5.52 -5.35 8.89
C GLY A 29 6.23 -4.57 7.78
N MET A 30 5.48 -3.92 6.88
CA MET A 30 6.02 -3.14 5.76
C MET A 30 5.90 -1.62 5.96
N ALA A 31 5.16 -1.16 6.99
CA ALA A 31 4.84 0.25 7.20
C ALA A 31 6.10 1.14 7.24
N ASP A 32 7.09 0.81 8.08
CA ASP A 32 8.33 1.59 8.20
C ASP A 32 9.09 1.64 6.87
N ARG A 33 9.22 0.49 6.19
CA ARG A 33 9.95 0.39 4.93
C ARG A 33 9.27 1.18 3.81
N TYR A 34 7.94 1.15 3.74
CA TYR A 34 7.19 1.91 2.75
C TYR A 34 7.19 3.40 3.07
N HIS A 35 7.11 3.78 4.34
CA HIS A 35 7.29 5.16 4.77
C HIS A 35 8.67 5.68 4.34
N ASP A 36 9.75 4.97 4.66
CA ASP A 36 11.13 5.33 4.30
C ASP A 36 11.31 5.49 2.79
N LEU A 37 10.72 4.58 2.02
CA LEU A 37 10.76 4.65 0.56
C LEU A 37 10.05 5.92 0.07
N VAL A 38 8.83 6.18 0.54
CA VAL A 38 8.06 7.35 0.10
C VAL A 38 8.79 8.65 0.45
N VAL A 39 9.31 8.80 1.66
CA VAL A 39 10.05 10.02 2.04
C VAL A 39 11.38 10.18 1.30
N THR A 40 11.96 9.09 0.78
CA THR A 40 13.17 9.13 -0.07
C THR A 40 12.82 9.57 -1.50
N GLU A 41 11.72 9.06 -2.04
CA GLU A 41 11.30 9.29 -3.43
C GLU A 41 10.58 10.64 -3.61
N VAL A 42 9.98 11.19 -2.56
CA VAL A 42 9.28 12.48 -2.62
C VAL A 42 9.76 13.50 -1.61
N THR A 43 9.71 14.77 -2.01
CA THR A 43 9.96 15.87 -1.08
C THR A 43 8.97 15.85 0.08
N GLU A 44 9.46 16.07 1.30
CA GLU A 44 8.66 16.14 2.53
C GLU A 44 7.43 17.05 2.39
N ARG A 45 7.58 18.21 1.74
CA ARG A 45 6.46 19.14 1.49
C ARG A 45 5.35 18.51 0.63
N ARG A 46 5.71 17.71 -0.40
CA ARG A 46 4.73 17.05 -1.27
C ARG A 46 3.98 15.97 -0.51
N TYR A 47 4.71 15.18 0.28
CA TYR A 47 4.10 14.17 1.16
C TYR A 47 3.16 14.79 2.20
N ARG A 48 3.59 15.83 2.91
CA ARG A 48 2.76 16.54 3.91
C ARG A 48 1.48 17.10 3.30
N ARG A 49 1.55 17.68 2.09
CA ARG A 49 0.34 18.16 1.38
C ARG A 49 -0.61 17.01 1.08
N LEU A 50 -0.11 15.88 0.60
CA LEU A 50 -0.95 14.70 0.40
C LEU A 50 -1.60 14.23 1.70
N ALA A 51 -0.82 14.14 2.79
CA ALA A 51 -1.31 13.67 4.09
C ALA A 51 -2.47 14.53 4.59
N VAL A 52 -2.32 15.86 4.56
CA VAL A 52 -3.40 16.80 4.92
C VAL A 52 -4.63 16.58 4.03
N THR A 53 -4.45 16.58 2.71
CA THR A 53 -5.58 16.43 1.78
C THR A 53 -6.33 15.11 2.00
N VAL A 54 -5.63 13.98 2.14
CA VAL A 54 -6.26 12.66 2.32
C VAL A 54 -6.98 12.54 3.67
N LEU A 55 -6.39 13.09 4.73
CA LEU A 55 -6.96 13.02 6.07
C LEU A 55 -8.14 13.99 6.25
N GLU A 56 -8.13 15.14 5.58
CA GLU A 56 -9.23 16.12 5.59
C GLU A 56 -10.37 15.74 4.64
N ALA A 57 -10.06 15.18 3.45
CA ALA A 57 -11.06 14.83 2.43
C ALA A 57 -11.88 13.57 2.75
N GLY A 58 -11.80 13.03 3.97
CA GLY A 58 -12.57 11.84 4.36
C GLY A 58 -12.17 10.54 3.65
N GLY A 59 -11.14 10.56 2.81
CA GLY A 59 -10.65 9.40 2.06
C GLY A 59 -11.28 9.20 0.68
N ASP A 60 -11.94 10.19 0.08
CA ASP A 60 -12.40 10.10 -1.32
C ASP A 60 -11.26 10.52 -2.28
N PRO A 61 -10.60 9.59 -3.01
CA PRO A 61 -9.49 9.91 -3.90
C PRO A 61 -9.77 10.94 -5.01
N PRO A 62 -10.98 11.07 -5.59
CA PRO A 62 -11.28 12.08 -6.60
C PRO A 62 -11.40 13.51 -6.06
N ALA A 63 -11.34 13.75 -4.75
CA ALA A 63 -11.31 15.10 -4.17
C ALA A 63 -9.91 15.76 -4.24
N VAL A 64 -8.88 15.05 -4.75
CA VAL A 64 -7.53 15.57 -4.93
C VAL A 64 -7.41 16.24 -6.31
N ASP A 65 -7.61 17.56 -6.37
CA ASP A 65 -7.55 18.33 -7.62
C ASP A 65 -6.12 18.50 -8.18
N ASP A 66 -5.08 18.27 -7.38
CA ASP A 66 -3.68 18.41 -7.77
C ASP A 66 -3.15 17.12 -8.44
N PRO A 67 -2.84 17.12 -9.76
CA PRO A 67 -2.42 15.91 -10.47
C PRO A 67 -1.16 15.27 -9.88
N HIS A 68 -0.24 16.06 -9.34
CA HIS A 68 0.97 15.53 -8.72
C HIS A 68 0.68 14.85 -7.38
N LEU A 69 -0.33 15.31 -6.64
CA LEU A 69 -0.76 14.61 -5.42
C LEU A 69 -1.53 13.34 -5.78
N LEU A 70 -2.31 13.36 -6.87
CA LEU A 70 -3.01 12.17 -7.36
C LEU A 70 -2.03 11.07 -7.83
N ASP A 71 -0.95 11.44 -8.53
CA ASP A 71 0.11 10.49 -8.91
C ASP A 71 0.79 9.87 -7.69
N LEU A 72 1.05 10.68 -6.66
CA LEU A 72 1.63 10.17 -5.41
C LEU A 72 0.65 9.26 -4.67
N ALA A 73 -0.63 9.62 -4.58
CA ALA A 73 -1.66 8.79 -3.98
C ALA A 73 -1.73 7.42 -4.68
N ARG A 74 -1.76 7.43 -6.03
CA ARG A 74 -1.74 6.21 -6.85
C ARG A 74 -0.47 5.40 -6.63
N ALA A 75 0.69 6.04 -6.55
CA ALA A 75 1.96 5.34 -6.31
C ALA A 75 1.99 4.66 -4.94
N VAL A 76 1.50 5.33 -3.89
CA VAL A 76 1.39 4.74 -2.54
C VAL A 76 0.38 3.59 -2.54
N THR A 77 -0.80 3.74 -3.16
CA THR A 77 -1.76 2.64 -3.28
C THR A 77 -1.17 1.45 -4.05
N HIS A 78 -0.49 1.69 -5.16
CA HIS A 78 0.15 0.64 -5.95
C HIS A 78 1.23 -0.11 -5.14
N LEU A 79 2.05 0.64 -4.40
CA LEU A 79 3.05 0.09 -3.49
C LEU A 79 2.44 -0.86 -2.45
N TRP A 80 1.33 -0.47 -1.83
CA TRP A 80 0.65 -1.32 -0.85
C TRP A 80 0.05 -2.58 -1.47
N TYR A 81 -0.61 -2.46 -2.62
CA TYR A 81 -1.27 -3.61 -3.24
C TYR A 81 -0.29 -4.63 -3.83
N VAL A 82 0.78 -4.17 -4.48
CA VAL A 82 1.64 -5.02 -5.32
C VAL A 82 3.06 -5.16 -4.75
N GLY A 83 3.47 -4.28 -3.85
CA GLY A 83 4.84 -4.27 -3.31
C GLY A 83 5.90 -3.73 -4.28
N VAL A 84 5.44 -3.01 -5.31
CA VAL A 84 6.25 -2.39 -6.37
C VAL A 84 6.13 -0.87 -6.22
N TRP A 85 7.25 -0.15 -6.29
CA TRP A 85 7.20 1.29 -6.51
C TRP A 85 7.06 1.52 -8.01
N PRO A 86 5.98 2.17 -8.48
CA PRO A 86 5.77 2.38 -9.92
C PRO A 86 6.65 3.50 -10.49
N GLY A 87 7.37 4.24 -9.63
CA GLY A 87 8.03 5.49 -9.97
C GLY A 87 7.03 6.65 -10.09
N LEU A 88 7.57 7.88 -10.08
CA LEU A 88 6.80 9.10 -10.32
C LEU A 88 7.33 9.82 -11.56
N PRO A 89 6.46 10.38 -12.41
CA PRO A 89 6.89 11.21 -13.52
C PRO A 89 7.80 12.36 -13.03
N PRO A 90 8.83 12.74 -13.80
CA PRO A 90 9.13 12.30 -15.17
C PRO A 90 10.10 11.09 -15.29
N SER A 91 10.70 10.59 -14.21
CA SER A 91 11.83 9.64 -14.25
C SER A 91 11.48 8.22 -13.74
N ALA A 92 10.27 7.74 -14.03
CA ALA A 92 9.72 6.54 -13.40
C ALA A 92 10.15 5.24 -14.08
N GLU A 93 11.10 4.50 -13.50
CA GLU A 93 11.19 3.06 -13.69
C GLU A 93 10.60 2.34 -12.47
N ALA A 94 9.74 1.37 -12.74
CA ALA A 94 9.13 0.58 -11.69
C ALA A 94 10.10 -0.46 -11.13
N TYR A 95 10.12 -0.64 -9.82
CA TYR A 95 10.96 -1.64 -9.17
C TYR A 95 10.25 -2.35 -8.01
N VAL A 96 10.57 -3.63 -7.82
CA VAL A 96 10.11 -4.42 -6.67
C VAL A 96 10.91 -4.01 -5.44
N VAL A 97 10.23 -3.58 -4.38
CA VAL A 97 10.89 -3.03 -3.18
C VAL A 97 11.66 -4.10 -2.39
N SER A 98 11.14 -5.33 -2.36
CA SER A 98 11.79 -6.53 -1.79
C SER A 98 10.97 -7.80 -2.10
N PRO A 99 11.54 -9.00 -1.93
CA PRO A 99 10.74 -10.23 -1.95
C PRO A 99 9.61 -10.23 -0.90
N ARG A 100 9.84 -9.60 0.26
CA ARG A 100 8.83 -9.48 1.32
C ARG A 100 7.67 -8.56 0.93
N SER A 101 7.92 -7.49 0.18
CA SER A 101 6.85 -6.58 -0.28
C SER A 101 5.88 -7.29 -1.22
N TYR A 102 6.38 -8.16 -2.09
CA TYR A 102 5.55 -9.05 -2.91
C TYR A 102 4.71 -10.00 -2.03
N ALA A 103 5.35 -10.67 -1.06
CA ALA A 103 4.66 -11.61 -0.18
C ALA A 103 3.59 -10.95 0.71
N GLN A 104 3.76 -9.68 1.05
CA GLN A 104 2.87 -8.92 1.93
C GLN A 104 1.92 -7.98 1.17
N GLY A 105 1.89 -8.03 -0.17
CA GLY A 105 1.02 -7.20 -0.99
C GLY A 105 -0.46 -7.39 -0.64
N LEU A 106 -1.19 -6.28 -0.50
CA LEU A 106 -2.61 -6.32 -0.09
C LEU A 106 -3.50 -7.02 -1.12
N VAL A 107 -3.05 -7.12 -2.38
CA VAL A 107 -3.76 -7.86 -3.44
C VAL A 107 -4.08 -9.30 -3.03
N TRP A 108 -3.19 -9.96 -2.28
CA TRP A 108 -3.39 -11.33 -1.82
C TRP A 108 -4.49 -11.42 -0.76
N LYS A 109 -4.55 -10.43 0.15
CA LYS A 109 -5.63 -10.32 1.14
C LYS A 109 -6.98 -10.08 0.48
N THR A 110 -7.04 -9.18 -0.51
CA THR A 110 -8.28 -8.87 -1.26
C THR A 110 -8.87 -10.11 -1.95
N PHE A 111 -8.02 -10.96 -2.53
CA PHE A 111 -8.45 -12.19 -3.17
C PHE A 111 -8.58 -13.38 -2.21
N HIS A 112 -8.34 -13.19 -0.91
CA HIS A 112 -8.25 -14.25 0.10
C HIS A 112 -7.32 -15.41 -0.32
N GLY A 113 -6.22 -15.06 -1.00
CA GLY A 113 -5.24 -16.00 -1.55
C GLY A 113 -3.90 -15.95 -0.82
N ALA A 114 -3.09 -16.98 -1.04
CA ALA A 114 -1.68 -16.97 -0.65
C ALA A 114 -0.83 -16.46 -1.83
N PRO A 115 0.23 -15.66 -1.58
CA PRO A 115 1.13 -15.23 -2.64
C PRO A 115 1.83 -16.44 -3.26
N PRO A 116 1.80 -16.61 -4.59
CA PRO A 116 2.56 -17.66 -5.27
C PRO A 116 4.05 -17.67 -4.89
N GLY A 117 4.62 -18.85 -4.68
CA GLY A 117 6.06 -18.98 -4.38
C GLY A 117 6.48 -18.56 -2.96
N THR A 118 5.54 -18.26 -2.06
CA THR A 118 5.86 -17.89 -0.66
C THR A 118 5.55 -19.00 0.34
N VAL A 119 4.34 -19.58 0.25
CA VAL A 119 3.90 -20.71 1.07
C VAL A 119 3.23 -21.73 0.17
N ALA A 120 3.67 -22.99 0.23
CA ALA A 120 3.05 -24.04 -0.55
C ALA A 120 1.65 -24.37 0.01
N PRO A 121 0.58 -24.30 -0.81
CA PRO A 121 -0.78 -24.61 -0.35
C PRO A 121 -1.03 -26.12 -0.15
N GLY A 122 -0.01 -26.96 -0.37
CA GLY A 122 -0.08 -28.42 -0.35
C GLY A 122 -0.54 -29.02 -1.68
N PHE A 123 -0.27 -30.31 -1.89
CA PHE A 123 -0.75 -31.04 -3.06
C PHE A 123 -2.29 -31.10 -3.07
N GLY A 124 -2.90 -30.90 -4.25
CA GLY A 124 -4.36 -30.96 -4.41
C GLY A 124 -5.13 -29.74 -3.87
N SER A 125 -4.45 -28.66 -3.49
CA SER A 125 -5.10 -27.41 -3.06
C SER A 125 -6.05 -26.82 -4.11
N TRP A 126 -5.72 -27.03 -5.38
CA TRP A 126 -6.48 -26.57 -6.56
C TRP A 126 -7.69 -27.45 -6.89
N ALA A 127 -7.86 -28.60 -6.23
CA ALA A 127 -8.96 -29.53 -6.52
C ALA A 127 -10.29 -29.10 -5.85
N ARG A 128 -10.24 -28.19 -4.86
CA ARG A 128 -11.44 -27.68 -4.19
C ARG A 128 -11.88 -26.36 -4.84
N PRO A 129 -13.20 -26.12 -4.98
CA PRO A 129 -13.69 -24.82 -5.43
C PRO A 129 -13.25 -23.71 -4.46
N PRO A 130 -13.03 -22.48 -4.95
CA PRO A 130 -12.73 -21.35 -4.08
C PRO A 130 -13.87 -21.12 -3.08
N ARG A 131 -13.53 -20.74 -1.85
CA ARG A 131 -14.52 -20.41 -0.82
C ARG A 131 -15.32 -19.21 -1.32
N ARG A 132 -16.66 -19.31 -1.33
CA ARG A 132 -17.51 -18.14 -1.59
C ARG A 132 -17.20 -17.07 -0.54
N ALA A 133 -17.04 -15.83 -0.98
CA ALA A 133 -17.09 -14.68 -0.07
C ALA A 133 -18.42 -14.74 0.69
N MET A 134 -18.38 -14.69 2.02
CA MET A 134 -19.61 -14.57 2.79
C MET A 134 -20.23 -13.20 2.50
N PRO A 135 -21.55 -13.11 2.28
CA PRO A 135 -22.20 -11.81 2.20
C PRO A 135 -22.11 -11.14 3.58
N THR A 136 -21.50 -9.96 3.62
CA THR A 136 -21.57 -9.00 4.72
C THR A 136 -22.91 -8.29 4.73
#